data_AF-X1UVM1-F1
#
_entry.id   AF-X1UVM1-F1
#
_cell.length_a   1.000
_cell.length_b   1.000
_cell.length_c   1.000
_cell.angle_alpha   90.00
_cell.angle_beta   90.00
_cell.angle_gamma   90.00
#
_symmetry.space_group_name_H-M   'P 1'
#
loop_
_entity.id
_entity.type
_entity.pdbx_description
1 polymer ?
#
loop_
_entity_poly.entity_id
_entity_poly.type
_entity_poly.pdbx_seq_one_letter_code
_entity_poly.pdbx_strand_id
1 'polypeptide(L)'
;GTDALYLALSAVCANAQVITTPFTFFATTQAIIHSGNYPAFIDVDDTGNLPSLDFKNRVAVPVHLYGRPGSWQGEKVIEDSAQAHGLPLSGLVACFSFYPTKNLGGLGQSGAVVTNDEMLAYKVREMRIYGERERFVHYGTTGNFRMDELQASILRAKLPFLDGWNRARRGIAVQ
;
A
#
# COMPACT_ATOMS: atom_id res chain seq x y z
N GLY A 1 6.56 -3.61 -0.47
CA GLY A 1 5.91 -2.37 0.03
C GLY A 1 6.00 -1.26 -0.99
N THR A 2 7.18 -0.69 -1.20
CA THR A 2 7.41 0.40 -2.18
C THR A 2 6.88 0.08 -3.57
N ASP A 3 7.18 -1.12 -4.11
CA ASP A 3 6.68 -1.52 -5.44
C ASP A 3 5.16 -1.64 -5.50
N ALA A 4 4.51 -2.01 -4.39
CA ALA A 4 3.05 -2.04 -4.33
C ALA A 4 2.46 -0.63 -4.44
N LEU A 5 3.05 0.34 -3.75
CA LEU A 5 2.67 1.76 -3.86
C LEU A 5 2.90 2.29 -5.28
N TYR A 6 4.06 1.99 -5.87
CA TYR A 6 4.38 2.37 -7.25
C TYR A 6 3.32 1.83 -8.23
N LEU A 7 3.02 0.53 -8.17
CA LEU A 7 2.03 -0.10 -9.04
C LEU A 7 0.63 0.49 -8.84
N ALA A 8 0.20 0.72 -7.59
CA ALA A 8 -1.09 1.32 -7.31
C ALA A 8 -1.17 2.75 -7.84
N LEU A 9 -0.14 3.57 -7.62
CA LEU A 9 -0.07 4.95 -8.11
C LEU A 9 -0.10 5.01 -9.64
N SER A 10 0.75 4.24 -10.33
CA SER A 10 0.76 4.15 -11.79
C SER A 10 -0.56 3.62 -12.37
N ALA A 11 -1.31 2.83 -11.60
CA ALA A 11 -2.61 2.36 -12.01
C ALA A 11 -3.69 3.43 -11.86
N VAL A 12 -3.67 4.21 -10.79
CA VAL A 12 -4.72 5.15 -10.37
C VAL A 12 -4.57 6.53 -11.01
N CYS A 13 -3.35 7.04 -11.17
CA CYS A 13 -3.11 8.40 -11.65
C CYS A 13 -1.83 8.55 -12.47
N ALA A 14 -1.73 9.66 -13.20
CA ALA A 14 -0.54 10.05 -13.96
C ALA A 14 -0.41 11.57 -13.92
N ASN A 15 0.81 12.07 -13.70
CA ASN A 15 1.14 13.51 -13.60
C ASN A 15 0.25 14.26 -12.58
N ALA A 16 -0.18 13.59 -11.51
CA ALA A 16 -1.07 14.17 -10.50
C ALA A 16 -0.29 14.76 -9.33
N GLN A 17 -0.86 15.78 -8.68
CA GLN A 17 -0.49 16.12 -7.30
C GLN A 17 -1.12 15.10 -6.35
N VAL A 18 -0.29 14.43 -5.56
CA VAL A 18 -0.70 13.36 -4.65
C VAL A 18 -0.49 13.81 -3.23
N ILE A 19 -1.59 13.92 -2.49
CA ILE A 19 -1.57 14.34 -1.09
C ILE A 19 -0.97 13.22 -0.23
N THR A 20 0.02 13.54 0.58
CA THR A 20 0.59 12.64 1.59
C THR A 20 1.18 13.46 2.74
N THR A 21 1.93 12.82 3.64
CA THR A 21 2.63 13.49 4.74
C THR A 21 4.15 13.30 4.61
N PRO A 22 4.98 14.28 5.02
CA PRO A 22 6.42 14.07 5.15
C PRO A 22 6.75 13.23 6.40
N PHE A 23 5.81 13.07 7.33
CA PHE A 23 5.95 12.26 8.54
C PHE A 23 5.58 10.79 8.27
N THR A 24 6.36 10.14 7.40
CA THR A 24 6.23 8.72 7.04
C THR A 24 7.58 8.14 6.62
N PHE A 25 7.63 6.84 6.34
CA PHE A 25 8.79 6.24 5.70
C PHE A 25 8.94 6.73 4.25
N PHE A 26 10.19 6.97 3.82
CA PHE A 26 10.50 7.57 2.52
C PHE A 26 9.86 6.85 1.30
N ALA A 27 9.57 5.55 1.40
CA ALA A 27 8.93 4.79 0.34
C ALA A 27 7.62 5.40 -0.17
N THR A 28 6.83 6.06 0.68
CA THR A 28 5.58 6.70 0.29
C THR A 28 5.85 7.81 -0.74
N THR A 29 6.72 8.77 -0.39
CA THR A 29 7.13 9.85 -1.29
C THR A 29 7.89 9.34 -2.51
N GLN A 30 8.78 8.35 -2.32
CA GLN A 30 9.53 7.76 -3.42
C GLN A 30 8.62 7.14 -4.47
N ALA A 31 7.59 6.40 -4.07
CA ALA A 31 6.64 5.78 -5.00
C ALA A 31 5.83 6.81 -5.78
N ILE A 32 5.45 7.92 -5.14
CA ILE A 32 4.77 9.06 -5.80
C ILE A 32 5.67 9.62 -6.92
N ILE A 33 6.92 9.94 -6.60
CA ILE A 33 7.86 10.50 -7.58
C ILE A 33 8.16 9.49 -8.69
N HIS A 34 8.43 8.23 -8.32
CA HIS A 34 8.83 7.19 -9.28
C HIS A 34 7.71 6.81 -10.26
N SER A 35 6.45 6.97 -9.85
CA SER A 35 5.29 6.79 -10.72
C SER A 35 4.98 8.01 -11.61
N GLY A 36 5.84 9.04 -11.60
CA GLY A 36 5.67 10.26 -12.40
C GLY A 36 4.65 11.24 -11.82
N ASN A 37 4.35 11.15 -10.51
CA ASN A 37 3.44 12.03 -9.80
C ASN A 37 4.21 12.98 -8.86
N TYR A 38 3.54 13.99 -8.32
CA TYR A 38 4.15 15.05 -7.52
C TYR A 38 3.61 15.03 -6.08
N PRO A 39 4.45 14.89 -5.05
CA PRO A 39 3.99 14.88 -3.66
C PRO A 39 3.49 16.27 -3.24
N ALA A 40 2.33 16.32 -2.59
CA ALA A 40 1.78 17.48 -1.91
C ALA A 40 1.64 17.16 -0.43
N PHE A 41 2.40 17.85 0.41
CA PHE A 41 2.52 17.51 1.83
C PHE A 41 1.49 18.22 2.69
N ILE A 42 0.84 17.44 3.57
CA ILE A 42 0.02 17.92 4.68
C ILE A 42 0.61 17.36 5.97
N ASP A 43 0.61 18.18 7.02
CA ASP A 43 1.11 17.77 8.33
C ASP A 43 0.17 16.76 9.01
N VAL A 44 0.67 16.10 10.07
CA VAL A 44 -0.07 15.07 10.80
C VAL A 44 -0.80 15.62 12.01
N ASP A 45 -1.79 14.87 12.49
CA ASP A 45 -2.36 15.08 13.82
C ASP A 45 -1.54 14.36 14.91
N ASP A 46 -2.00 14.44 16.16
CA ASP A 46 -1.33 13.82 17.33
C ASP A 46 -1.18 12.29 17.23
N THR A 47 -1.93 11.63 16.34
CA THR A 47 -1.79 10.20 16.10
C THR A 47 -0.57 9.86 15.25
N GLY A 48 -0.02 10.85 14.54
CA GLY A 48 1.01 10.70 13.51
C GLY A 48 0.45 10.40 12.12
N ASN A 49 -0.87 10.40 11.96
CA ASN A 49 -1.53 10.20 10.67
C ASN A 49 -1.95 11.54 10.06
N LEU A 50 -2.28 11.56 8.76
CA LEU A 50 -3.01 12.68 8.20
C LEU A 50 -4.34 12.87 8.94
N PRO A 51 -4.77 14.12 9.22
CA PRO A 51 -6.03 14.38 9.89
C PRO A 51 -7.20 13.80 9.09
N SER A 52 -8.35 13.63 9.76
CA SER A 52 -9.56 13.13 9.10
C SER A 52 -10.04 14.12 8.04
N LEU A 53 -9.80 13.79 6.77
CA LEU A 53 -10.06 14.64 5.61
C LEU A 53 -10.87 13.88 4.55
N ASP A 54 -11.68 14.63 3.80
CA ASP A 54 -12.27 14.16 2.54
C ASP A 54 -11.40 14.60 1.36
N PHE A 55 -10.86 13.62 0.64
CA PHE A 55 -10.05 13.79 -0.55
C PHE A 55 -10.89 13.76 -1.83
N LYS A 56 -12.16 14.16 -1.79
CA LYS A 56 -13.03 14.30 -2.98
C LYS A 56 -12.31 14.99 -4.13
N ASN A 57 -12.33 14.35 -5.30
CA ASN A 57 -11.67 14.78 -6.54
C ASN A 57 -10.13 14.95 -6.45
N ARG A 58 -9.48 14.44 -5.40
CA ARG A 58 -8.03 14.48 -5.22
C ARG A 58 -7.48 13.06 -5.10
N VAL A 59 -6.19 12.90 -5.40
CA VAL A 59 -5.45 11.66 -5.16
C VAL A 59 -4.70 11.82 -3.85
N ALA A 60 -4.80 10.82 -2.98
CA ALA A 60 -4.10 10.82 -1.70
C ALA A 60 -3.47 9.46 -1.43
N VAL A 61 -2.27 9.49 -0.84
CA VAL A 61 -1.59 8.33 -0.26
C VAL A 61 -1.45 8.57 1.24
N PRO A 62 -2.53 8.40 2.01
CA PRO A 62 -2.45 8.48 3.45
C PRO A 62 -1.80 7.20 4.02
N VAL A 63 -1.20 7.31 5.20
CA VAL A 63 -0.40 6.25 5.81
C VAL A 63 -1.03 5.88 7.15
N HIS A 64 -1.30 4.59 7.35
CA HIS A 64 -1.70 4.07 8.66
C HIS A 64 -0.48 3.90 9.56
N LEU A 65 0.08 5.01 10.04
CA LEU A 65 1.35 5.06 10.73
C LEU A 65 1.26 4.28 12.05
N TYR A 66 2.31 3.51 12.35
CA TYR A 66 2.40 2.64 13.54
C TYR A 66 1.28 1.61 13.67
N GLY A 67 0.56 1.32 12.58
CA GLY A 67 -0.61 0.44 12.60
C GLY A 67 -1.87 1.09 13.17
N ARG A 68 -1.86 2.41 13.40
CA ARG A 68 -3.03 3.16 13.84
C ARG A 68 -3.94 3.43 12.65
N PRO A 69 -5.23 3.05 12.70
CA PRO A 69 -6.17 3.31 11.62
C PRO A 69 -6.35 4.82 11.43
N GLY A 70 -6.36 5.24 10.17
CA GLY A 70 -6.72 6.58 9.76
C GLY A 70 -8.18 6.59 9.32
N SER A 71 -8.76 7.80 9.25
CA SER A 71 -10.16 8.00 8.87
C SER A 71 -10.20 8.98 7.72
N TRP A 72 -10.13 8.48 6.49
CA TRP A 72 -10.14 9.31 5.29
C TRP A 72 -11.21 8.84 4.32
N GLN A 73 -11.70 9.76 3.49
CA GLN A 73 -12.66 9.46 2.45
C GLN A 73 -12.14 9.96 1.10
N GLY A 74 -12.63 9.37 0.02
CA GLY A 74 -12.33 9.81 -1.34
C GLY A 74 -12.19 8.66 -2.33
N GLU A 75 -12.50 8.95 -3.59
CA GLU A 75 -12.54 7.95 -4.67
C GLU A 75 -11.15 7.45 -5.09
N LYS A 76 -10.08 8.21 -4.79
CA LYS A 76 -8.70 7.91 -5.20
C LYS A 76 -7.74 7.90 -4.03
N VAL A 77 -8.20 7.33 -2.91
CA VAL A 77 -7.38 7.07 -1.73
C VAL A 77 -6.62 5.75 -1.91
N ILE A 78 -5.29 5.85 -1.91
CA ILE A 78 -4.33 4.73 -1.97
C ILE A 78 -3.72 4.57 -0.59
N GLU A 79 -4.20 3.63 0.21
CA GLU A 79 -3.72 3.46 1.58
C GLU A 79 -2.32 2.85 1.61
N ASP A 80 -1.36 3.54 2.22
CA ASP A 80 -0.12 2.93 2.67
C ASP A 80 -0.37 2.17 3.97
N SER A 81 -0.69 0.89 3.81
CA SER A 81 -0.96 -0.07 4.87
C SER A 81 0.28 -0.88 5.26
N ALA A 82 1.49 -0.40 4.93
CA ALA A 82 2.74 -1.13 5.23
C ALA A 82 2.94 -1.42 6.73
N GLN A 83 2.24 -0.73 7.63
CA GLN A 83 2.32 -0.92 9.08
C GLN A 83 1.00 -1.41 9.71
N ALA A 84 -0.06 -1.60 8.92
CA ALA A 84 -1.42 -1.76 9.43
C ALA A 84 -2.13 -3.01 8.88
N HIS A 85 -1.44 -4.16 8.96
CA HIS A 85 -1.99 -5.44 8.54
C HIS A 85 -3.22 -5.81 9.37
N GLY A 86 -4.31 -6.17 8.68
CA GLY A 86 -5.57 -6.56 9.32
C GLY A 86 -6.58 -5.42 9.48
N LEU A 87 -6.28 -4.20 9.00
CA LEU A 87 -7.31 -3.18 8.82
C LEU A 87 -8.15 -3.50 7.57
N PRO A 88 -9.47 -3.22 7.60
CA PRO A 88 -10.28 -3.26 6.40
C PRO A 88 -9.88 -2.13 5.44
N LEU A 89 -10.00 -2.40 4.14
CA LEU A 89 -9.83 -1.37 3.11
C LEU A 89 -10.94 -0.32 3.23
N SER A 90 -10.57 0.95 3.33
CA SER A 90 -11.49 2.11 3.37
C SER A 90 -11.48 2.95 2.08
N GLY A 91 -10.33 3.00 1.41
CA GLY A 91 -10.12 3.69 0.14
C GLY A 91 -10.31 2.79 -1.08
N LEU A 92 -9.71 3.22 -2.19
CA LEU A 92 -9.77 2.49 -3.46
C LEU A 92 -8.87 1.25 -3.45
N VAL A 93 -7.69 1.36 -2.82
CA VAL A 93 -6.66 0.34 -2.85
C VAL A 93 -5.73 0.47 -1.64
N ALA A 94 -5.29 -0.66 -1.09
CA ALA A 94 -4.31 -0.71 -0.01
C ALA A 94 -3.01 -1.40 -0.45
N CYS A 95 -1.89 -0.86 0.00
CA CYS A 95 -0.56 -1.36 -0.28
C CYS A 95 0.08 -1.90 1.00
N PHE A 96 0.51 -3.16 0.97
CA PHE A 96 1.13 -3.83 2.11
C PHE A 96 2.62 -4.08 1.89
N SER A 97 3.37 -4.13 3.00
CA SER A 97 4.76 -4.54 3.04
C SER A 97 4.86 -5.76 3.93
N PHE A 98 5.52 -6.81 3.47
CA PHE A 98 5.76 -8.01 4.28
C PHE A 98 7.23 -8.13 4.69
N TYR A 99 7.90 -6.99 4.86
CA TYR A 99 9.24 -6.95 5.45
C TYR A 99 9.25 -7.73 6.80
N PRO A 100 10.33 -8.44 7.17
CA PRO A 100 10.27 -9.43 8.25
C PRO A 100 9.77 -8.92 9.61
N THR A 101 9.91 -7.62 9.90
CA THR A 101 9.48 -7.01 11.17
C THR A 101 8.03 -6.53 11.18
N LYS A 102 7.28 -6.66 10.08
CA LYS A 102 5.87 -6.28 10.02
C LYS A 102 4.99 -7.27 10.78
N ASN A 103 3.76 -6.88 11.14
CA ASN A 103 2.83 -7.76 11.86
C ASN A 103 2.61 -9.09 11.13
N LEU A 104 2.50 -9.04 9.80
CA LEU A 104 2.62 -10.20 8.93
C LEU A 104 3.93 -10.09 8.11
N GLY A 105 5.03 -10.58 8.65
CA GLY A 105 6.35 -10.54 8.00
C GLY A 105 6.73 -11.85 7.30
N GLY A 106 7.33 -11.75 6.11
CA GLY A 106 7.96 -12.86 5.40
C GLY A 106 9.36 -13.19 5.94
N LEU A 107 10.20 -13.85 5.14
CA LEU A 107 11.63 -14.05 5.40
C LEU A 107 12.50 -13.20 4.46
N GLY A 108 11.93 -12.15 3.88
CA GLY A 108 12.62 -11.29 2.91
C GLY A 108 11.77 -10.09 2.52
N GLN A 109 12.05 -9.54 1.33
CA GLN A 109 11.31 -8.41 0.77
C GLN A 109 10.10 -8.91 -0.01
N SER A 110 8.92 -8.41 0.32
CA SER A 110 7.72 -8.56 -0.52
C SER A 110 6.63 -7.55 -0.15
N GLY A 111 5.57 -7.51 -0.94
CA GLY A 111 4.40 -6.67 -0.70
C GLY A 111 3.20 -7.14 -1.49
N ALA A 112 2.08 -6.48 -1.28
CA ALA A 112 0.84 -6.76 -2.01
C ALA A 112 0.06 -5.47 -2.26
N VAL A 113 -0.70 -5.47 -3.35
CA VAL A 113 -1.75 -4.49 -3.64
C VAL A 113 -3.09 -5.21 -3.48
N VAL A 114 -4.01 -4.62 -2.73
CA VAL A 114 -5.34 -5.17 -2.48
C VAL A 114 -6.39 -4.12 -2.82
N THR A 115 -7.38 -4.49 -3.62
CA THR A 115 -8.49 -3.62 -4.03
C THR A 115 -9.72 -4.49 -4.33
N ASN A 116 -10.90 -3.89 -4.23
CA ASN A 116 -12.16 -4.47 -4.70
C ASN A 116 -12.51 -4.05 -6.13
N ASP A 117 -11.76 -3.13 -6.73
CA ASP A 117 -11.96 -2.70 -8.12
C ASP A 117 -11.27 -3.69 -9.07
N GLU A 118 -12.08 -4.44 -9.83
CA GLU A 118 -11.60 -5.48 -10.75
C GLU A 118 -10.71 -4.92 -11.87
N MET A 119 -11.03 -3.72 -12.38
CA MET A 119 -10.27 -3.08 -13.45
C MET A 119 -8.91 -2.61 -12.95
N LEU A 120 -8.86 -2.07 -11.74
CA LEU A 120 -7.62 -1.70 -11.06
C LEU A 120 -6.77 -2.95 -10.77
N ALA A 121 -7.38 -4.01 -10.24
CA ALA A 121 -6.69 -5.27 -9.97
C ALA A 121 -6.09 -5.87 -11.27
N TYR A 122 -6.85 -5.83 -12.37
CA TYR A 122 -6.39 -6.27 -13.68
C TYR A 122 -5.18 -5.46 -14.15
N LYS A 123 -5.27 -4.12 -14.15
CA LYS A 123 -4.16 -3.24 -14.55
C LYS A 123 -2.90 -3.46 -13.72
N VAL A 124 -3.04 -3.61 -12.40
CA VAL A 124 -1.90 -3.90 -11.51
C VAL A 124 -1.26 -5.25 -11.83
N ARG A 125 -2.04 -6.29 -12.14
CA ARG A 125 -1.51 -7.62 -12.52
C ARG A 125 -0.70 -7.57 -13.82
N GLU A 126 -1.15 -6.81 -14.82
CA GLU A 126 -0.40 -6.59 -16.07
C GLU A 126 0.94 -5.89 -15.78
N MET A 127 0.90 -4.77 -15.05
CA MET A 127 2.09 -3.98 -14.74
C MET A 127 3.10 -4.70 -13.83
N ARG A 128 2.66 -5.70 -13.06
CA ARG A 128 3.52 -6.51 -12.19
C ARG A 128 4.56 -7.32 -12.98
N ILE A 129 4.26 -7.65 -14.24
CA ILE A 129 5.11 -8.51 -15.08
C ILE A 129 5.30 -7.82 -16.44
N TYR A 130 6.10 -6.77 -16.48
CA TYR A 130 6.51 -6.07 -17.70
C TYR A 130 5.34 -5.64 -18.61
N GLY A 131 4.16 -5.36 -18.07
CA GLY A 131 2.98 -4.95 -18.85
C GLY A 131 2.45 -6.08 -19.76
N GLU A 132 2.74 -7.33 -19.42
CA GLU A 132 2.34 -8.51 -20.17
C GLU A 132 0.84 -8.79 -19.99
N ARG A 133 0.09 -8.81 -21.10
CA ARG A 133 -1.34 -9.20 -21.13
C ARG A 133 -1.54 -10.63 -21.56
N GLU A 134 -0.76 -11.00 -22.57
CA GLU A 134 -0.66 -12.32 -23.14
C GLU A 134 0.81 -12.71 -23.13
N ARG A 135 1.11 -14.00 -23.11
CA ARG A 135 2.49 -14.48 -23.02
C ARG A 135 3.34 -13.89 -24.14
N PHE A 136 4.38 -13.14 -23.78
CA PHE A 136 5.30 -12.37 -24.64
C PHE A 136 4.68 -11.18 -25.40
N VAL A 137 3.49 -10.71 -25.00
CA VAL A 137 2.86 -9.52 -25.58
C VAL A 137 2.72 -8.43 -24.52
N HIS A 138 3.52 -7.37 -24.67
CA HIS A 138 3.69 -6.29 -23.70
C HIS A 138 3.02 -5.00 -24.19
N TYR A 139 2.11 -4.45 -23.39
CA TYR A 139 1.31 -3.27 -23.74
C TYR A 139 1.72 -2.00 -22.96
N GLY A 140 2.76 -2.09 -22.14
CA GLY A 140 3.29 -0.95 -21.40
C GLY A 140 4.69 -1.21 -20.86
N THR A 141 5.45 -0.13 -20.69
CA THR A 141 6.80 -0.16 -20.12
C THR A 141 6.71 -0.14 -18.60
N THR A 142 6.76 -1.32 -17.98
CA THR A 142 6.79 -1.49 -16.52
C THR A 142 7.93 -2.44 -16.14
N GLY A 143 7.84 -3.14 -15.00
CA GLY A 143 8.95 -3.91 -14.43
C GLY A 143 8.56 -5.30 -13.95
N ASN A 144 9.50 -5.95 -13.26
CA ASN A 144 9.26 -7.21 -12.59
C ASN A 144 9.08 -6.98 -11.09
N PHE A 145 7.83 -7.09 -10.63
CA PHE A 145 7.42 -6.83 -9.26
C PHE A 145 6.81 -8.06 -8.60
N ARG A 146 7.29 -9.25 -8.98
CA ARG A 146 6.77 -10.53 -8.48
C ARG A 146 7.18 -10.75 -7.02
N MET A 147 6.31 -11.44 -6.29
CA MET A 147 6.65 -12.05 -5.01
C MET A 147 7.10 -13.49 -5.26
N ASP A 148 8.20 -13.89 -4.63
CA ASP A 148 8.66 -15.28 -4.70
C ASP A 148 7.65 -16.25 -4.06
N GLU A 149 7.51 -17.45 -4.64
CA GLU A 149 6.62 -18.49 -4.11
C GLU A 149 7.03 -18.95 -2.70
N LEU A 150 8.34 -18.93 -2.39
CA LEU A 150 8.83 -19.20 -1.04
C LEU A 150 8.29 -18.17 -0.04
N GLN A 151 8.35 -16.88 -0.38
CA GLN A 151 7.77 -15.82 0.47
C GLN A 151 6.26 -16.00 0.61
N ALA A 152 5.56 -16.31 -0.49
CA ALA A 152 4.11 -16.54 -0.46
C ALA A 152 3.73 -17.72 0.44
N SER A 153 4.48 -18.84 0.39
CA SER A 153 4.29 -20.00 1.26
C SER A 153 4.41 -19.64 2.75
N ILE A 154 5.46 -18.91 3.11
CA ILE A 154 5.71 -18.47 4.49
C ILE A 154 4.58 -17.55 4.96
N LEU A 155 4.19 -16.58 4.14
CA LEU A 155 3.12 -15.65 4.47
C LEU A 155 1.78 -16.37 4.63
N ARG A 156 1.48 -17.32 3.74
CA ARG A 156 0.28 -18.17 3.83
C ARG A 156 0.23 -18.98 5.12
N ALA A 157 1.36 -19.52 5.57
CA ALA A 157 1.44 -20.25 6.83
C ALA A 157 1.25 -19.33 8.05
N LYS A 158 1.71 -18.07 7.98
CA LYS A 158 1.61 -17.09 9.07
C LYS A 158 0.26 -16.37 9.14
N LEU A 159 -0.43 -16.20 8.01
CA LEU A 159 -1.65 -15.39 7.89
C LEU A 159 -2.75 -15.77 8.90
N PRO A 160 -3.06 -17.05 9.18
CA PRO A 160 -4.07 -17.43 10.17
C PRO A 160 -3.80 -16.92 11.60
N PHE A 161 -2.55 -16.59 11.92
CA PHE A 161 -2.15 -16.09 13.24
C PHE A 161 -2.23 -14.57 13.37
N LEU A 162 -2.38 -13.85 12.26
CA LEU A 162 -2.30 -12.38 12.20
C LEU A 162 -3.26 -11.72 13.20
N ASP A 163 -4.53 -12.16 13.23
CA ASP A 163 -5.52 -11.58 14.12
C ASP A 163 -5.17 -11.78 15.60
N GLY A 164 -4.62 -12.95 15.93
CA GLY A 164 -4.10 -13.25 17.27
C GLY A 164 -2.95 -12.33 17.66
N TRP A 165 -1.97 -12.15 16.78
CA TRP A 165 -0.84 -11.25 17.01
C TRP A 165 -1.26 -9.79 17.13
N ASN A 166 -2.20 -9.34 16.30
CA ASN A 166 -2.76 -8.00 16.37
C ASN A 166 -3.52 -7.76 17.68
N ARG A 167 -4.27 -8.75 18.18
CA ARG A 167 -4.91 -8.66 19.50
C ARG A 167 -3.88 -8.61 20.64
N ALA A 168 -2.86 -9.45 20.59
CA ALA A 168 -1.80 -9.45 21.60
C ALA A 168 -1.08 -8.09 21.68
N ARG A 169 -0.76 -7.48 20.53
CA ARG A 169 -0.17 -6.14 20.45
C ARG A 169 -1.04 -5.06 21.08
N ARG A 170 -2.35 -5.10 20.78
CA ARG A 170 -3.32 -4.19 21.40
C ARG A 170 -3.37 -4.36 22.92
N GLY A 171 -3.30 -5.59 23.44
CA GLY A 171 -3.24 -5.85 24.87
C GLY A 171 -2.00 -5.26 25.56
N ILE A 172 -0.83 -5.31 24.91
CA ILE A 172 0.42 -4.73 25.43
C ILE A 172 0.36 -3.20 25.46
N ALA A 173 -0.22 -2.56 24.43
CA ALA A 173 -0.25 -1.10 24.32
C ALA A 173 -1.19 -0.39 25.32
N VAL A 174 -2.04 -1.14 26.03
CA VAL A 174 -2.95 -0.62 27.07
C VAL A 174 -2.32 -0.69 28.46
N GLN A 175 -1.17 -1.36 28.61
CA GLN A 175 -0.39 -1.41 29.85
C GLN A 175 0.50 -0.18 29.98
#